data_AF-A0A2G6EEP0-F1
#
_entry.id   AF-A0A2G6EEP0-F1
#
_cell.length_a   1.000
_cell.length_b   1.000
_cell.length_c   1.000
_cell.angle_alpha   90.00
_cell.angle_beta   90.00
_cell.angle_gamma   90.00
#
_symmetry.space_group_name_H-M   'P 1'
#
loop_
_entity.id
_entity.type
_entity.pdbx_description
1 polymer ?
#
loop_
_entity_poly.entity_id
_entity_poly.type
_entity_poly.pdbx_seq_one_letter_code
_entity_poly.pdbx_strand_id
1 'polypeptide(L)'
;MRLLIPLFLSLFGAGIGFVVHTVVSRPGRTPLPCLVAGGVGAFAGLMARDLLDIEWGGNIGGSLAALSLGALVAALAVGLVERD
;
A
#
# COMPACT_ATOMS: atom_id res chain seq x y z
N MET A 1 22.84 -3.13 -3.69
CA MET A 1 21.72 -2.99 -4.65
C MET A 1 20.44 -3.74 -4.25
N ARG A 2 20.50 -4.82 -3.43
CA ARG A 2 19.31 -5.61 -3.05
C ARG A 2 18.26 -4.88 -2.19
N LEU A 3 18.63 -3.84 -1.45
CA LEU A 3 17.72 -3.08 -0.57
C LEU A 3 16.96 -1.93 -1.27
N LEU A 4 17.37 -1.55 -2.49
CA LEU A 4 16.70 -0.47 -3.23
C LEU A 4 15.30 -0.87 -3.69
N ILE A 5 15.12 -2.12 -4.12
CA ILE A 5 13.82 -2.61 -4.62
C ILE A 5 12.76 -2.60 -3.50
N PRO A 6 13.00 -3.18 -2.30
CA PRO A 6 12.07 -3.07 -1.18
C PRO A 6 11.76 -1.63 -0.78
N LEU A 7 12.76 -0.74 -0.84
CA LEU A 7 12.61 0.67 -0.51
C LEU A 7 11.70 1.39 -1.51
N PHE A 8 11.88 1.16 -2.82
CA PHE A 8 11.01 1.74 -3.84
C PHE A 8 9.57 1.23 -3.73
N LEU A 9 9.40 -0.06 -3.40
CA LEU A 9 8.08 -0.67 -3.21
C LEU A 9 7.37 -0.10 -1.97
N SER A 10 8.10 0.10 -0.85
CA SER A 10 7.52 0.72 0.34
C SER A 10 7.18 2.20 0.11
N LEU A 11 8.01 2.92 -0.65
CA LEU A 11 7.75 4.31 -1.02
C LEU A 11 6.52 4.44 -1.93
N PHE A 12 6.32 3.50 -2.85
CA PHE A 12 5.14 3.44 -3.70
C PHE A 12 3.87 3.17 -2.88
N GLY A 13 3.93 2.18 -1.98
CA GLY A 13 2.84 1.90 -1.04
C GLY A 13 2.49 3.08 -0.15
N ALA A 14 3.50 3.78 0.38
CA ALA A 14 3.30 5.01 1.13
C ALA A 14 2.64 6.10 0.28
N GLY A 15 3.05 6.25 -0.98
CA GLY A 15 2.42 7.17 -1.94
C GLY A 15 0.91 6.90 -2.11
N ILE A 16 0.52 5.63 -2.24
CA ILE A 16 -0.90 5.23 -2.26
C ILE A 16 -1.58 5.61 -0.95
N GLY A 17 -0.93 5.35 0.19
CA GLY A 17 -1.45 5.72 1.50
C GLY A 17 -1.71 7.22 1.65
N PHE A 18 -0.82 8.05 1.12
CA PHE A 18 -1.02 9.51 1.08
C PHE A 18 -2.22 9.91 0.23
N VAL A 19 -2.36 9.34 -0.97
CA VAL A 19 -3.51 9.60 -1.85
C VAL A 19 -4.82 9.17 -1.19
N VAL A 20 -4.83 8.05 -0.47
CA VAL A 20 -6.03 7.61 0.26
C VAL A 20 -6.38 8.59 1.39
N HIS A 21 -5.37 9.07 2.14
CA HIS A 21 -5.60 10.07 3.19
C HIS A 21 -6.26 11.33 2.63
N THR A 22 -5.76 11.87 1.52
CA THR A 22 -6.31 13.11 0.94
C THR A 22 -7.75 12.96 0.47
N VAL A 23 -8.17 11.74 0.12
CA VAL A 23 -9.53 11.46 -0.35
C VAL A 23 -10.48 11.09 0.80
N VAL A 24 -10.01 10.38 1.82
CA VAL A 24 -10.87 9.73 2.83
C VAL A 24 -10.83 10.42 4.20
N SER A 25 -9.68 10.96 4.59
CA SER A 25 -9.46 11.53 5.93
C SER A 25 -9.99 12.96 6.05
N ARG A 26 -10.34 13.37 7.28
CA ARG A 26 -10.83 14.73 7.57
C ARG A 26 -9.70 15.77 7.47
N PRO A 27 -10.02 17.01 7.05
CA PRO A 27 -9.05 18.11 7.08
C PRO A 27 -8.50 18.29 8.49
N GLY A 28 -7.17 18.35 8.64
CA GLY A 28 -6.50 18.59 9.92
C GLY A 28 -5.94 17.34 10.63
N ARG A 29 -6.20 16.12 10.15
CA ARG A 29 -5.49 14.92 10.61
C ARG A 29 -4.18 14.72 9.84
N THR A 30 -3.17 14.19 10.51
CA THR A 30 -1.85 13.95 9.90
C THR A 30 -1.92 12.78 8.91
N PRO A 31 -1.18 12.82 7.78
CA PRO A 31 -1.18 11.75 6.80
C PRO A 31 -0.34 10.53 7.20
N LEU A 32 0.39 10.65 8.31
CA LEU A 32 1.39 9.69 8.77
C LEU A 32 0.83 8.26 8.97
N PRO A 33 -0.36 8.06 9.57
CA PRO A 33 -0.87 6.71 9.80
C PRO A 33 -1.26 6.04 8.47
N CYS A 34 -1.90 6.77 7.56
CA CYS A 34 -2.24 6.28 6.23
C CYS A 34 -1.00 5.99 5.37
N LEU A 35 0.05 6.82 5.46
CA LEU A 35 1.35 6.60 4.81
C LEU A 35 1.99 5.28 5.27
N VAL A 36 2.08 5.06 6.58
CA VAL A 36 2.65 3.84 7.17
C VAL A 36 1.80 2.63 6.80
N ALA A 37 0.47 2.75 6.89
CA ALA A 37 -0.45 1.70 6.52
C ALA A 37 -0.33 1.32 5.03
N GLY A 38 -0.23 2.30 4.14
CA GLY A 38 0.00 2.07 2.72
C GLY A 38 1.32 1.35 2.44
N GLY A 39 2.41 1.75 3.10
CA GLY A 39 3.71 1.10 2.96
C GLY A 39 3.72 -0.35 3.48
N VAL A 40 3.13 -0.59 4.66
CA VAL A 40 3.02 -1.95 5.23
C VAL A 40 2.06 -2.81 4.42
N GLY A 41 0.94 -2.25 3.98
CA GLY A 41 -0.04 -2.93 3.14
C GLY A 41 0.53 -3.34 1.79
N ALA A 42 1.32 -2.48 1.15
CA ALA A 42 2.06 -2.81 -0.08
C ALA A 42 2.92 -4.06 0.08
N PHE A 43 3.68 -4.12 1.17
CA PHE A 43 4.55 -5.25 1.47
C PHE A 43 3.73 -6.53 1.75
N ALA A 44 2.67 -6.42 2.54
CA ALA A 44 1.77 -7.53 2.82
C ALA A 44 1.08 -8.08 1.56
N GLY A 45 0.69 -7.19 0.64
CA GLY A 45 0.10 -7.56 -0.64
C GLY A 45 1.06 -8.38 -1.51
N LEU A 46 2.33 -7.99 -1.57
CA LEU A 46 3.37 -8.77 -2.26
C LEU A 46 3.58 -10.14 -1.63
N MET A 47 3.67 -10.21 -0.30
CA MET A 47 3.80 -11.49 0.40
C MET A 47 2.58 -12.40 0.16
N ALA A 48 1.38 -11.84 0.15
CA ALA A 48 0.16 -12.57 -0.14
C ALA A 48 0.14 -13.10 -1.59
N ARG A 49 0.63 -12.31 -2.55
CA ARG A 49 0.78 -12.76 -3.94
C ARG A 49 1.74 -13.93 -4.04
N ASP A 50 2.91 -13.81 -3.43
CA ASP A 50 3.95 -14.86 -3.46
C ASP A 50 3.44 -16.13 -2.76
N LEU A 51 2.66 -15.99 -1.68
CA LEU A 51 2.08 -17.11 -0.96
C LEU A 51 0.95 -17.82 -1.74
N LEU A 52 0.17 -17.07 -2.51
CA LEU A 52 -0.96 -17.58 -3.30
C LEU A 52 -0.56 -17.97 -4.73
N ASP A 53 0.72 -17.81 -5.09
CA ASP A 53 1.28 -18.05 -6.42
C ASP A 53 0.46 -17.39 -7.56
N ILE A 54 0.02 -16.15 -7.32
CA ILE A 54 -0.86 -15.43 -8.24
C ILE A 54 -0.02 -14.75 -9.33
N GLU A 55 -0.10 -15.26 -10.55
CA GLU A 55 0.57 -14.71 -11.74
C GLU A 55 -0.36 -13.88 -12.66
N TRP A 56 -1.23 -13.05 -12.08
CA TRP A 56 -2.10 -12.19 -12.87
C TRP A 56 -1.29 -11.17 -13.68
N GLY A 57 -1.34 -11.25 -15.02
CA GLY A 57 -0.65 -10.30 -15.91
C GLY A 57 0.87 -10.44 -15.94
N GLY A 58 1.40 -11.62 -15.58
CA GLY A 58 2.84 -11.92 -15.56
C GLY A 58 3.56 -11.36 -14.33
N ASN A 59 4.86 -11.63 -14.23
CA ASN A 59 5.57 -11.48 -12.96
C ASN A 59 5.66 -10.02 -12.46
N ILE A 60 5.69 -9.05 -13.36
CA ILE A 60 5.74 -7.62 -13.00
C ILE A 60 4.32 -7.06 -12.76
N GLY A 61 3.37 -7.42 -13.63
CA GLY A 61 1.98 -6.96 -13.53
C GLY A 61 1.31 -7.42 -12.24
N GLY A 62 1.50 -8.69 -11.87
CA GLY A 62 0.96 -9.26 -10.64
C GLY A 62 1.54 -8.58 -9.40
N SER A 63 2.84 -8.26 -9.41
CA SER A 63 3.52 -7.59 -8.30
C SER A 63 2.96 -6.19 -8.10
N LEU A 64 2.80 -5.43 -9.19
CA LEU A 64 2.24 -4.08 -9.12
C LEU A 64 0.79 -4.10 -8.65
N ALA A 65 -0.01 -5.05 -9.15
CA ALA A 65 -1.41 -5.19 -8.75
C ALA A 65 -1.52 -5.54 -7.25
N ALA A 66 -0.78 -6.54 -6.79
CA ALA A 66 -0.79 -6.99 -5.41
C ALA A 66 -0.28 -5.92 -4.44
N LEU A 67 0.81 -5.23 -4.81
CA LEU A 67 1.32 -4.10 -4.05
C LEU A 67 0.28 -2.99 -3.95
N SER A 68 -0.33 -2.62 -5.07
CA SER A 68 -1.29 -1.53 -5.12
C SER A 68 -2.54 -1.84 -4.30
N LEU A 69 -3.07 -3.05 -4.44
CA LEU A 69 -4.22 -3.53 -3.68
C LEU A 69 -3.92 -3.60 -2.18
N GLY A 70 -2.78 -4.18 -1.80
CA GLY A 70 -2.40 -4.27 -0.39
C GLY A 70 -2.25 -2.89 0.26
N ALA A 71 -1.58 -1.96 -0.42
CA ALA A 71 -1.44 -0.58 0.05
C ALA A 71 -2.79 0.13 0.16
N LEU A 72 -3.63 -0.01 -0.87
CA LEU A 72 -4.93 0.63 -0.94
C LEU A 72 -5.84 0.14 0.20
N VAL A 73 -5.94 -1.17 0.40
CA VAL A 73 -6.80 -1.77 1.44
C VAL A 73 -6.34 -1.34 2.83
N ALA A 74 -5.04 -1.40 3.12
CA ALA A 74 -4.52 -1.02 4.43
C ALA A 74 -4.70 0.48 4.70
N ALA A 75 -4.39 1.33 3.73
CA ALA A 75 -4.58 2.77 3.86
C ALA A 75 -6.05 3.14 3.98
N LEU A 76 -6.96 2.46 3.26
CA LEU A 76 -8.41 2.68 3.38
C LEU A 76 -8.91 2.30 4.75
N ALA A 77 -8.50 1.15 5.28
CA ALA A 77 -8.90 0.72 6.61
C ALA A 77 -8.52 1.76 7.67
N VAL A 78 -7.29 2.28 7.60
CA VAL A 78 -6.83 3.33 8.53
C VAL A 78 -7.51 4.67 8.28
N GLY A 79 -7.68 5.08 7.02
CA GLY A 79 -8.37 6.33 6.69
C GLY A 79 -9.84 6.34 7.11
N LEU A 80 -10.53 5.19 7.05
CA LEU A 80 -11.89 5.03 7.55
C LEU A 80 -11.95 5.09 9.08
N VAL A 81 -11.04 4.42 9.77
CA VAL A 81 -10.90 4.53 11.24
C VAL A 81 -10.58 5.97 11.65
N GLU A 82 -9.82 6.70 10.82
CA GLU A 82 -9.54 8.11 11.05
C GLU A 82 -10.73 9.04 10.80
N ARG A 83 -11.74 8.57 10.06
CA ARG A 83 -12.89 9.38 9.69
C ARG A 83 -13.96 9.38 10.78
N ASP A 84 -14.02 8.32 11.58
CA ASP A 84 -14.88 8.19 12.76
C ASP A 84 -14.30 8.96 13.98
#